data_AF-A0A4Y2GB65-F1
#
_entry.id   AF-A0A4Y2GB65-F1
#
_cell.length_a   1.000
_cell.length_b   1.000
_cell.length_c   1.000
_cell.angle_alpha   90.00
_cell.angle_beta   90.00
_cell.angle_gamma   90.00
#
_symmetry.space_group_name_H-M   'P 1'
#
loop_
_entity.id
_entity.type
_entity.pdbx_description
1 polymer ?
#
loop_
_entity_poly.entity_id
_entity_poly.type
_entity_poly.pdbx_seq_one_letter_code
_entity_poly.pdbx_strand_id
1 'polypeptide(L)'
;MEGHILNTRYGLDDENLASASEAAKDYALLKGIAMRARDLGLDARVPVPVCLVPSPFPKSFFQHVGDLQPYLNFVLHKVAYSKDILKECLSSTMEVDEFTQIFSKSTKLWRMSEVVQF
;
A
#
# COMPACT_ATOMS: atom_id res chain seq x y z
N MET A 1 13.22 24.03 -9.67
CA MET A 1 11.82 24.25 -10.12
C MET A 1 10.83 24.01 -9.00
N GLU A 2 11.08 23.06 -8.08
CA GLU A 2 10.19 22.76 -6.93
C GLU A 2 10.22 23.80 -5.80
N GLY A 3 11.38 24.38 -5.47
CA GLY A 3 11.49 25.39 -4.39
C GLY A 3 10.64 26.64 -4.62
N HIS A 4 10.44 27.04 -5.88
CA HIS A 4 9.60 28.20 -6.22
C HIS A 4 8.11 27.93 -5.97
N ILE A 5 7.67 26.67 -6.05
CA ILE A 5 6.27 26.26 -5.84
C ILE A 5 5.93 26.24 -4.34
N LEU A 6 6.87 25.78 -3.51
CA LEU A 6 6.74 25.75 -2.05
C LEU A 6 6.60 27.15 -1.46
N ASN A 7 7.44 28.09 -1.91
CA ASN A 7 7.37 29.48 -1.46
C ASN A 7 6.07 30.16 -1.94
N THR A 8 5.73 30.03 -3.23
CA THR A 8 4.58 30.75 -3.83
C THR A 8 3.23 30.26 -3.30
N ARG A 9 3.08 28.97 -2.96
CA ARG A 9 1.79 28.40 -2.54
C ARG A 9 1.65 28.17 -1.04
N TYR A 10 2.74 27.87 -0.36
CA TYR A 10 2.73 27.47 1.05
C TYR A 10 3.54 28.43 1.95
N GLY A 11 4.18 29.45 1.37
CA GLY A 11 5.01 30.39 2.13
C GLY A 11 6.24 29.74 2.77
N LEU A 12 6.67 28.59 2.23
CA LEU A 12 7.84 27.85 2.73
C LEU A 12 9.09 28.31 1.98
N ASP A 13 9.98 28.98 2.70
CA ASP A 13 11.33 29.34 2.29
C ASP A 13 12.36 28.36 2.89
N ASP A 14 13.61 28.45 2.42
CA ASP A 14 14.69 27.57 2.90
C ASP A 14 14.99 27.78 4.40
N GLU A 15 14.67 28.96 4.94
CA GLU A 15 14.83 29.29 6.36
C GLU A 15 13.80 28.58 7.24
N ASN A 16 12.51 28.54 6.84
CA ASN A 16 11.46 27.90 7.62
C ASN A 16 11.27 26.41 7.30
N LEU A 17 11.86 25.91 6.20
CA LEU A 17 11.73 24.51 5.78
C LEU A 17 12.24 23.53 6.85
N ALA A 18 13.37 23.85 7.49
CA ALA A 18 13.95 23.02 8.53
C ALA A 18 13.02 22.92 9.76
N SER A 19 12.51 24.06 10.23
CA SER A 19 11.59 24.13 11.37
C SER A 19 10.26 23.43 11.06
N ALA A 20 9.70 23.63 9.87
CA ALA A 20 8.49 22.94 9.44
C ALA A 20 8.67 21.42 9.37
N SER A 21 9.84 20.95 8.94
CA SER A 21 10.16 19.52 8.89
C SER A 21 10.25 18.89 10.28
N GLU A 22 10.76 19.62 11.27
CA GLU A 22 10.84 19.17 12.65
C GLU A 22 9.45 19.11 13.30
N ALA A 23 8.67 20.18 13.15
CA ALA A 23 7.29 20.22 13.61
C ALA A 23 6.42 19.10 12.98
N ALA A 24 6.65 18.78 11.71
CA ALA A 24 5.95 17.69 11.03
C ALA A 24 6.31 16.31 11.61
N LYS A 25 7.58 16.08 11.98
CA LYS A 25 8.02 14.84 12.62
C LYS A 25 7.38 14.68 14.00
N ASP A 26 7.35 15.75 14.80
CA ASP A 26 6.72 15.74 16.11
C ASP A 26 5.22 15.48 16.00
N TYR A 27 4.55 16.14 15.05
CA TYR A 27 3.14 15.90 14.76
C TYR A 27 2.88 14.45 14.35
N ALA A 28 3.74 13.87 13.51
CA ALA A 28 3.62 12.47 13.09
C ALA A 28 3.72 11.52 14.30
N LEU A 29 4.69 11.73 15.19
CA LEU A 29 4.85 10.92 16.39
C LEU A 29 3.66 11.06 17.34
N LEU A 30 3.17 12.29 17.57
CA LEU A 30 2.00 12.57 18.41
C LEU A 30 0.71 11.92 17.87
N LYS A 31 0.56 11.82 16.55
CA LYS A 31 -0.59 11.16 15.90
C LYS A 31 -0.41 9.66 15.73
N GLY A 32 0.71 9.08 16.18
CA GLY A 32 1.00 7.66 16.05
C GLY A 32 1.41 7.23 14.65
N ILE A 33 1.76 8.17 13.78
CA ILE A 33 2.30 7.93 12.43
C ILE A 33 3.79 7.62 12.58
N ALA A 34 4.09 6.44 13.12
CA ALA A 34 5.44 5.99 13.39
C ALA A 34 5.66 4.54 12.94
N MET A 35 6.89 4.25 12.53
CA MET A 35 7.35 2.91 12.18
C MET A 35 8.47 2.47 13.12
N ARG A 36 8.74 1.17 13.13
CA ARG A 36 9.90 0.61 13.82
C ARG A 36 11.18 1.00 13.06
N ALA A 37 12.19 1.44 13.80
CA ALA A 37 13.50 1.69 13.21
C ALA A 37 14.21 0.38 12.86
N ARG A 38 14.95 0.37 11.74
CA ARG A 38 15.79 -0.77 11.35
C ARG A 38 16.97 -0.96 12.30
N ASP A 39 17.58 0.15 12.70
CA ASP A 39 18.91 0.16 13.34
C ASP A 39 18.87 0.41 14.85
N LEU A 40 17.67 0.60 15.43
CA LEU A 40 17.49 0.77 16.88
C LEU A 40 16.75 -0.42 17.50
N GLY A 41 16.72 -0.46 18.83
CA GLY A 41 16.05 -1.50 19.61
C GLY A 41 14.56 -1.63 19.26
N LEU A 42 13.97 -2.78 19.66
CA LEU A 42 12.58 -3.16 19.37
C LEU A 42 11.54 -2.11 19.76
N ASP A 43 11.83 -1.33 20.81
CA ASP A 43 10.92 -0.33 21.37
C ASP A 43 11.05 1.05 20.72
N ALA A 44 12.09 1.27 19.90
CA ALA A 44 12.32 2.54 19.24
C ALA A 44 11.35 2.77 18.08
N ARG A 45 10.71 3.94 18.07
CA ARG A 45 9.80 4.39 17.02
C ARG A 45 10.37 5.62 16.33
N VAL A 46 10.30 5.62 15.00
CA VAL A 46 10.70 6.75 14.16
C VAL A 46 9.48 7.21 13.34
N PRO A 47 9.36 8.51 13.03
CA PRO A 47 8.26 8.99 12.20
C PRO A 47 8.30 8.31 10.82
N VAL A 48 7.13 8.02 10.25
CA VAL A 48 7.05 7.48 8.89
C VAL A 48 7.57 8.52 7.89
N PRO A 49 8.28 8.13 6.82
CA PRO A 49 8.61 9.03 5.73
C PRO A 49 7.32 9.58 5.10
N VAL A 50 7.07 10.87 5.31
CA VAL A 50 5.90 11.59 4.79
C VAL A 50 6.34 12.80 3.98
N CYS A 51 5.55 13.17 2.99
CA CYS A 51 5.72 14.43 2.28
C CYS A 51 5.28 15.59 3.17
N LEU A 52 6.07 16.67 3.21
CA LEU A 52 5.75 17.86 4.02
C LEU A 52 4.48 18.57 3.52
N VAL A 53 4.27 18.56 2.20
CA VAL A 53 3.07 19.10 1.54
C VAL A 53 2.40 18.00 0.71
N PRO A 54 1.06 18.02 0.59
CA PRO A 54 0.36 17.08 -0.26
C PRO A 54 0.73 17.30 -1.74
N SER A 55 0.86 16.21 -2.48
CA SER A 55 1.09 16.28 -3.93
C SER A 55 -0.16 16.84 -4.63
N PRO A 56 -0.01 17.79 -5.57
CA PRO A 56 -1.14 18.28 -6.34
C PRO A 56 -1.65 17.19 -7.29
N PHE A 57 -2.89 16.76 -7.11
CA PHE A 57 -3.51 15.73 -7.96
C PHE A 57 -4.89 16.19 -8.46
N PRO A 58 -5.25 15.96 -9.75
CA PRO A 58 -6.53 16.41 -10.27
C PRO A 58 -7.71 15.69 -9.60
N LYS A 59 -8.68 16.48 -9.14
CA LYS A 59 -9.85 15.98 -8.39
C LYS A 59 -10.71 15.01 -9.21
N SER A 60 -10.86 15.25 -10.52
CA SER A 60 -11.65 14.40 -11.41
C SER A 60 -11.14 12.95 -11.44
N PHE A 61 -9.82 12.77 -11.60
CA PHE A 61 -9.21 11.44 -11.60
C PHE A 61 -9.26 10.79 -10.22
N PHE A 62 -9.05 11.57 -9.14
CA PHE A 62 -9.12 11.02 -7.78
C PHE A 62 -10.51 10.44 -7.47
N GLN A 63 -11.56 11.18 -7.81
CA GLN A 63 -12.94 10.72 -7.64
C GLN A 63 -13.24 9.50 -8.51
N HIS A 64 -12.85 9.55 -9.79
CA HIS A 64 -13.07 8.44 -10.71
C HIS A 64 -12.42 7.13 -10.23
N VAL A 65 -11.19 7.18 -9.73
CA VAL A 65 -10.50 6.00 -9.18
C VAL A 65 -11.16 5.52 -7.90
N GLY A 66 -11.61 6.46 -7.04
CA GLY A 66 -12.38 6.13 -5.84
C GLY A 66 -13.66 5.36 -6.15
N ASP A 67 -14.41 5.81 -7.16
CA ASP A 67 -15.65 5.17 -7.62
C ASP A 67 -15.40 3.84 -8.33
N LEU A 68 -14.22 3.66 -8.94
CA LEU A 68 -13.82 2.43 -9.63
C LEU A 68 -13.41 1.30 -8.68
N GLN A 69 -12.85 1.63 -7.50
CA GLN A 69 -12.30 0.65 -6.56
C GLN A 69 -13.27 -0.49 -6.18
N PRO A 70 -14.57 -0.25 -5.92
CA PRO A 70 -15.53 -1.33 -5.63
C PRO A 70 -15.69 -2.32 -6.79
N TYR A 71 -15.66 -1.86 -8.04
CA TYR A 71 -15.74 -2.72 -9.21
C TYR A 71 -14.48 -3.58 -9.36
N LEU A 72 -13.30 -3.00 -9.11
CA LEU A 72 -12.04 -3.76 -9.08
C LEU A 72 -12.07 -4.82 -7.99
N ASN A 73 -12.55 -4.48 -6.79
CA ASN A 73 -12.70 -5.45 -5.70
C ASN A 73 -13.66 -6.57 -6.07
N PHE A 74 -14.77 -6.27 -6.75
CA PHE A 74 -15.73 -7.27 -7.21
C PHE A 74 -15.13 -8.21 -8.26
N VAL A 75 -14.42 -7.67 -9.25
CA VAL A 75 -13.74 -8.47 -10.28
C VAL A 75 -12.68 -9.35 -9.63
N LEU A 76 -11.83 -8.79 -8.76
CA LEU A 76 -10.82 -9.55 -8.01
C LEU A 76 -11.45 -10.65 -7.18
N HIS A 77 -12.57 -10.37 -6.50
CA HIS A 77 -13.33 -11.38 -5.77
C HIS A 77 -13.80 -12.49 -6.72
N LYS A 78 -14.48 -12.19 -7.83
CA LYS A 78 -14.96 -13.20 -8.77
C LYS A 78 -13.83 -14.04 -9.39
N VAL A 79 -12.72 -13.42 -9.75
CA VAL A 79 -11.53 -14.10 -10.27
C VAL A 79 -10.91 -15.00 -9.20
N ALA A 80 -10.76 -14.53 -7.97
CA ALA A 80 -10.20 -15.32 -6.86
C ALA A 80 -11.02 -16.58 -6.53
N TYR A 81 -12.35 -16.52 -6.71
CA TYR A 81 -13.22 -17.70 -6.49
C TYR A 81 -13.21 -18.69 -7.67
N SER A 82 -12.86 -18.24 -8.88
CA SER A 82 -12.85 -19.06 -10.10
C SER A 82 -11.56 -19.87 -10.23
N LYS A 83 -11.66 -21.18 -9.94
CA LYS A 83 -10.52 -22.10 -9.99
C LYS A 83 -9.98 -22.28 -11.41
N ASP A 84 -10.86 -22.28 -12.40
CA ASP A 84 -10.48 -22.57 -13.79
C ASP A 84 -9.62 -21.43 -14.34
N ILE A 85 -10.02 -20.18 -14.09
CA ILE A 85 -9.27 -18.98 -14.49
C ILE A 85 -7.91 -18.95 -13.79
N LEU A 86 -7.89 -19.15 -12.47
CA LEU A 86 -6.63 -19.14 -11.72
C LEU A 86 -5.67 -20.24 -12.18
N LYS A 87 -6.20 -21.45 -12.45
CA LYS A 87 -5.38 -22.58 -12.92
C LYS A 87 -4.86 -22.35 -14.34
N GLU A 88 -5.69 -21.81 -15.22
CA GLU A 88 -5.29 -21.47 -16.59
C GLU A 88 -4.19 -20.40 -16.58
N CYS A 89 -4.42 -19.27 -15.89
CA CYS A 89 -3.47 -18.15 -15.85
C CYS A 89 -2.16 -18.48 -15.11
N LEU A 90 -2.19 -19.32 -14.07
CA LEU A 90 -1.00 -19.68 -13.28
C LEU A 90 -0.29 -20.95 -13.77
N SER A 91 -0.87 -21.70 -14.71
CA SER A 91 -0.31 -22.99 -15.16
C SER A 91 1.14 -22.88 -15.64
N SER A 92 1.44 -21.90 -16.50
CA SER A 92 2.79 -21.67 -17.02
C SER A 92 3.76 -21.13 -15.97
N THR A 93 3.27 -20.36 -14.99
CA THR A 93 4.11 -19.80 -13.91
C THR A 93 4.43 -20.85 -12.84
N MET A 94 3.52 -21.79 -12.61
CA MET A 94 3.73 -22.91 -11.70
C MET A 94 4.86 -23.84 -12.17
N GLU A 95 5.16 -23.92 -13.46
CA GLU A 95 6.26 -24.79 -13.94
C GLU A 95 7.65 -24.22 -13.60
N VAL A 96 7.75 -22.91 -13.35
CA VAL A 96 9.03 -22.21 -13.22
C VAL A 96 9.30 -21.72 -11.78
N ASP A 97 8.25 -21.48 -10.96
CA ASP A 97 8.40 -20.95 -9.60
C ASP A 97 7.94 -21.93 -8.50
N GLU A 98 8.87 -22.34 -7.64
CA GLU A 98 8.65 -23.26 -6.52
C GLU A 98 7.72 -22.66 -5.45
N PHE A 99 7.78 -21.34 -5.21
CA PHE A 99 6.92 -20.67 -4.24
C PHE A 99 5.44 -20.68 -4.68
N THR A 100 5.18 -20.32 -5.93
CA THR A 100 3.83 -20.35 -6.52
C THR A 100 3.25 -21.77 -6.55
N GLN A 101 4.07 -22.81 -6.74
CA GLN A 101 3.61 -24.20 -6.64
C GLN A 101 3.12 -24.56 -5.22
N ILE A 102 3.84 -24.15 -4.17
CA ILE A 102 3.47 -24.44 -2.78
C ILE A 102 2.15 -23.75 -2.41
N PHE A 103 1.97 -22.50 -2.87
CA PHE A 103 0.73 -21.76 -2.66
C PHE A 103 -0.46 -22.49 -3.32
N SER A 104 -0.34 -22.89 -4.58
CA SER A 104 -1.39 -23.60 -5.33
C SER A 104 -1.78 -24.95 -4.70
N LYS A 105 -0.78 -25.72 -4.22
CA LYS A 105 -1.01 -26.98 -3.50
C LYS A 105 -1.79 -26.76 -2.19
N SER A 106 -1.47 -25.70 -1.46
CA SER A 106 -2.11 -25.36 -0.20
C SER A 106 -3.58 -24.99 -0.39
N THR A 107 -3.90 -24.14 -1.39
CA THR A 107 -5.28 -23.74 -1.69
C THR A 107 -6.18 -24.94 -2.06
N LYS A 108 -5.60 -25.99 -2.66
CA LYS A 108 -6.31 -27.24 -2.97
C LYS A 108 -6.67 -28.05 -1.72
N LEU A 109 -5.80 -28.07 -0.71
CA LEU A 109 -5.99 -28.80 0.55
C LEU A 109 -7.05 -28.15 1.45
N TRP A 110 -6.98 -26.83 1.65
CA TRP A 110 -7.90 -26.10 2.53
C TRP A 110 -9.37 -26.15 2.07
N ARG A 111 -9.62 -26.15 0.77
CA ARG A 111 -10.98 -26.17 0.20
C ARG A 111 -11.55 -27.57 0.06
N MET A 112 -10.73 -28.61 0.24
CA MET A 112 -11.19 -30.02 0.34
C MET A 112 -11.65 -30.34 1.77
N SER A 113 -11.06 -29.72 2.80
CA SER A 113 -11.55 -29.84 4.19
C SER A 113 -12.91 -29.18 4.43
N GLU A 114 -13.30 -28.17 3.66
CA GLU A 114 -14.65 -27.57 3.73
C GLU A 114 -15.76 -28.47 3.14
N VAL A 115 -15.41 -29.47 2.33
CA VAL A 115 -16.39 -30.41 1.72
C VAL A 115 -16.63 -31.64 2.62
N VAL A 116 -15.84 -31.83 3.68
CA VAL A 116 -15.93 -33.00 4.60
C VAL A 116 -16.63 -32.63 5.94
N GLN A 117 -17.25 -31.46 6.02
CA GLN A 117 -18.11 -31.10 7.16
C GLN A 117 -19.57 -30.93 6.72
N PHE A 118 -20.21 -32.05 6.37
CA PHE A 118 -21.66 -32.28 6.52
C PHE A 118 -21.90 -33.76 6.79
#